data_AF-A0A7L3QZ14-F1
#
_entry.id   AF-A0A7L3QZ14-F1
#
_cell.length_a   1.000
_cell.length_b   1.000
_cell.length_c   1.000
_cell.angle_alpha   90.00
_cell.angle_beta   90.00
_cell.angle_gamma   90.00
#
_symmetry.space_group_name_H-M   'P 1'
#
loop_
_entity.id
_entity.type
_entity.pdbx_description
1 polymer ?
#
loop_
_entity_poly.entity_id
_entity_poly.type
_entity_poly.pdbx_seq_one_letter_code
_entity_poly.pdbx_strand_id
1 'polypeptide(L)'
;VFSFKDKTIKLWKITERDKRPEGYNLKDEEGKLKDLSTVTSLQVPVLKPMDLMVEVTPRRIFANGHTYHVNSISVNSDCETYMSADDLRINLWHLAITDRSFNIVDIKPANMEDLTEVITASEFHPHHCNLFVYSSSKGSLRLCDMRASALCDKHSKLYEEPEDPSNRSFFSEIISSVSDVKFSHSGRYMLTRDYLTVKVWDLNMETKPVETYQVHDYLRSKLCSLYENDCIFDKFECAWNGSD
;
A
#
# COMPACT_ATOMS: atom_id res chain seq x y z
N VAL A 1 1.07 1.90 12.41
CA VAL A 1 0.85 2.67 11.16
C VAL A 1 2.01 2.44 10.22
N PHE A 2 1.75 2.15 8.95
CA PHE A 2 2.80 2.08 7.94
C PHE A 2 2.94 3.41 7.21
N SER A 3 4.16 3.70 6.76
CA SER A 3 4.44 4.76 5.79
C SER A 3 5.54 4.28 4.85
N PHE A 4 5.52 4.72 3.60
CA PHE A 4 6.64 4.52 2.70
C PHE A 4 7.07 5.84 2.07
N LYS A 5 8.34 5.91 1.70
CA LYS A 5 8.88 6.97 0.85
C LYS A 5 9.94 6.37 -0.04
N ASP A 6 9.81 6.60 -1.34
CA ASP A 6 10.69 6.07 -2.38
C ASP A 6 10.84 4.55 -2.27
N LYS A 7 11.95 4.08 -1.69
CA LYS A 7 12.33 2.65 -1.61
C LYS A 7 12.32 2.10 -0.18
N THR A 8 11.83 2.88 0.79
CA THR A 8 11.88 2.53 2.21
C THR A 8 10.49 2.56 2.83
N ILE A 9 10.17 1.51 3.58
CA ILE A 9 8.92 1.36 4.32
C ILE A 9 9.24 1.42 5.82
N LYS A 10 8.40 2.10 6.59
CA LYS A 10 8.55 2.25 8.04
C LYS A 10 7.27 1.85 8.75
N LEU A 11 7.42 1.09 9.83
CA LEU A 11 6.36 0.76 10.78
C LEU A 11 6.49 1.68 11.99
N TRP A 12 5.46 2.48 12.23
CA TRP A 12 5.37 3.42 13.34
C TRP A 12 4.48 2.88 14.45
N LYS A 13 4.95 3.04 15.69
CA LYS A 13 4.16 2.85 16.90
C LYS A 13 3.70 4.22 17.39
N ILE A 14 2.39 4.35 17.52
CA ILE A 14 1.76 5.50 18.16
C ILE A 14 1.34 5.03 19.55
N THR A 15 1.78 5.72 20.59
CA THR A 15 1.45 5.38 21.97
C THR A 15 1.00 6.60 22.73
N GLU A 16 -0.07 6.44 23.48
CA GLU A 16 -0.50 7.38 24.50
C GLU A 16 0.23 7.10 25.81
N ARG A 17 0.67 8.17 26.47
CA ARG A 17 1.37 8.12 27.75
C ARG A 17 0.76 9.15 28.69
N ASP A 18 0.17 8.65 29.77
CA ASP A 18 -0.51 9.41 30.82
C ASP A 18 0.24 9.36 32.17
N LYS A 19 1.41 8.70 32.20
CA LYS A 19 2.22 8.54 33.41
C LYS A 19 3.69 8.84 33.13
N ARG A 20 4.38 9.37 34.14
CA ARG A 20 5.84 9.56 34.13
C ARG A 20 6.49 9.03 35.41
N PRO A 21 7.72 8.50 35.31
CA PRO A 21 8.50 8.14 36.49
C PRO A 21 9.01 9.40 37.23
N GLU A 22 8.79 9.45 38.53
CA GLU A 22 9.33 10.45 39.46
C GLU A 22 10.06 9.77 40.64
N GLY A 23 10.87 10.51 41.40
CA GLY A 23 11.62 9.96 42.54
C GLY A 23 12.99 9.35 42.20
N TYR A 24 13.77 10.00 41.32
CA TYR A 24 15.13 9.56 41.00
C TYR A 24 16.10 9.72 42.19
N ASN A 25 17.08 8.82 42.30
CA ASN A 25 18.08 8.86 43.37
C ASN A 25 19.06 10.02 43.24
N LEU A 26 19.47 10.35 42.01
CA LEU A 26 20.54 11.31 41.74
C LEU A 26 20.02 12.66 41.23
N LYS A 27 18.73 12.78 40.93
CA LYS A 27 18.10 14.00 40.44
C LYS A 27 16.93 14.39 41.32
N ASP A 28 16.76 15.68 41.57
CA ASP A 28 15.55 16.23 42.16
C ASP A 28 14.42 16.33 41.12
N GLU A 29 13.23 16.76 41.54
CA GLU A 29 12.04 16.90 40.69
C GLU A 29 12.23 17.95 39.58
N GLU A 30 13.22 18.83 39.71
CA GLU A 30 13.62 19.84 38.72
C GLU A 30 14.71 19.34 37.75
N GLY A 31 15.17 18.10 37.94
CA GLY A 31 16.20 17.46 37.12
C GLY A 31 17.63 17.83 37.46
N LYS A 32 17.87 18.61 38.53
CA LYS A 32 19.21 18.96 39.01
C LYS A 32 19.83 17.81 39.78
N LEU A 33 21.15 17.72 39.71
CA LEU A 33 21.90 16.71 40.45
C LEU A 33 21.78 16.98 41.96
N LYS A 34 21.37 15.94 42.70
CA LYS A 34 21.40 15.94 44.16
C LYS A 34 22.85 15.88 44.63
N ASP A 35 23.14 16.53 45.76
CA ASP A 35 24.40 16.34 46.43
C ASP A 35 24.49 14.89 46.93
N LEU A 36 25.53 14.17 46.52
CA LEU A 36 25.76 12.77 46.86
C LEU A 36 25.83 12.56 48.38
N SER A 37 26.22 13.57 49.14
CA SER A 37 26.25 13.53 50.61
C SER A 37 24.84 13.38 51.24
N THR A 38 23.79 13.74 50.51
CA THR A 38 22.39 13.72 50.98
C THR A 38 21.67 12.40 50.67
N VAL A 39 22.27 11.53 49.87
CA VAL A 39 21.68 10.25 49.47
C VAL A 39 21.98 9.20 50.54
N THR A 40 21.07 9.03 51.48
CA THR A 40 21.21 8.09 52.62
C THR A 40 20.63 6.71 52.34
N SER A 41 19.77 6.58 51.33
CA SER A 41 19.14 5.32 50.93
C SER A 41 18.76 5.34 49.44
N LEU A 42 18.64 4.16 48.85
CA LEU A 42 18.19 4.00 47.46
C LEU A 42 16.67 3.82 47.41
N GLN A 43 16.02 4.56 46.52
CA GLN A 43 14.60 4.46 46.22
C GLN A 43 14.37 4.04 44.76
N VAL A 44 13.22 3.41 44.52
CA VAL A 44 12.76 3.03 43.18
C VAL A 44 11.79 4.09 42.67
N PRO A 45 11.93 4.59 41.43
CA PRO A 45 11.01 5.57 40.86
C PRO A 45 9.56 5.05 40.83
N VAL A 46 8.61 5.94 41.11
CA VAL A 46 7.17 5.64 41.09
C VAL A 46 6.53 6.35 39.90
N LEU A 47 5.59 5.67 39.24
CA LEU A 47 4.81 6.26 38.15
C LEU A 47 3.75 7.21 38.73
N LYS A 48 3.86 8.49 38.42
CA LYS A 48 2.83 9.50 38.73
C LYS A 48 2.03 9.88 37.49
N PRO A 49 0.74 10.22 37.64
CA PRO A 49 -0.07 10.77 36.55
C PRO A 49 0.57 12.02 35.95
N MET A 50 0.46 12.18 34.64
CA MET A 50 0.81 13.37 33.88
C MET A 50 -0.26 13.66 32.83
N ASP A 51 -0.18 14.83 32.22
CA ASP A 51 -1.04 15.16 31.08
C ASP A 51 -0.81 14.16 29.93
N LEU A 52 -1.91 13.78 29.28
CA LEU A 52 -1.89 12.83 28.16
C LEU A 52 -0.95 13.33 27.06
N MET A 53 0.05 12.51 26.74
CA MET A 53 1.03 12.79 25.69
C MET A 53 0.99 11.68 24.65
N VAL A 54 1.05 12.06 23.37
CA VAL A 54 1.13 11.11 22.25
C VAL A 54 2.57 11.04 21.74
N GLU A 55 3.15 9.85 21.76
CA GLU A 55 4.49 9.55 21.25
C GLU A 55 4.39 8.76 19.94
N VAL A 56 5.16 9.17 18.93
CA VAL A 56 5.27 8.47 17.63
C VAL A 56 6.71 8.01 17.45
N THR A 57 6.93 6.70 17.42
CA THR A 57 8.28 6.12 17.31
C THR A 57 8.38 5.17 16.11
N PRO A 58 9.45 5.25 15.30
CA PRO A 58 9.69 4.28 14.24
C PRO A 58 10.12 2.96 14.89
N ARG A 59 9.29 1.92 14.77
CA ARG A 59 9.60 0.59 15.31
C ARG A 59 10.47 -0.23 14.39
N ARG A 60 10.21 -0.16 13.10
CA ARG A 60 10.90 -0.97 12.09
C ARG A 60 11.07 -0.18 10.80
N ILE A 61 12.17 -0.44 10.12
CA ILE A 61 12.51 0.15 8.83
C ILE A 61 12.84 -1.02 7.89
N PHE A 62 12.06 -1.17 6.83
CA PHE A 62 12.24 -2.15 5.78
C PHE A 62 12.81 -1.42 4.57
N ALA A 63 14.07 -1.68 4.25
CA ALA A 63 14.82 -0.96 3.24
C ALA A 63 15.48 -1.92 2.25
N ASN A 64 15.93 -1.41 1.11
CA ASN A 64 16.69 -2.14 0.09
C ASN A 64 15.98 -3.36 -0.53
N GLY A 65 14.67 -3.50 -0.37
CA GLY A 65 13.89 -4.53 -1.07
C GLY A 65 13.46 -4.12 -2.48
N HIS A 66 13.39 -2.83 -2.76
CA HIS A 66 12.89 -2.30 -4.03
C HIS A 66 13.97 -1.61 -4.85
N THR A 67 13.92 -1.84 -6.16
CA THR A 67 14.79 -1.15 -7.13
C THR A 67 14.12 0.12 -7.65
N TYR A 68 12.79 0.13 -7.75
CA TYR A 68 11.96 1.25 -8.22
C TYR A 68 11.17 1.87 -7.06
N HIS A 69 10.37 2.90 -7.34
CA HIS A 69 9.57 3.56 -6.32
C HIS A 69 8.43 2.65 -5.87
N VAL A 70 8.27 2.50 -4.56
CA VAL A 70 7.14 1.78 -3.98
C VAL A 70 5.88 2.58 -4.29
N ASN A 71 4.90 1.92 -4.91
CA ASN A 71 3.60 2.50 -5.23
C ASN A 71 2.48 1.99 -4.29
N SER A 72 2.67 0.82 -3.67
CA SER A 72 1.65 0.19 -2.82
C SER A 72 2.25 -0.56 -1.65
N ILE A 73 1.50 -0.57 -0.56
CA ILE A 73 1.72 -1.43 0.59
C ILE A 73 0.37 -2.03 1.02
N SER A 74 0.34 -3.31 1.37
CA SER A 74 -0.88 -3.95 1.85
C SER A 74 -0.55 -4.99 2.91
N VAL A 75 -1.29 -4.97 4.01
CA VAL A 75 -1.09 -5.90 5.14
C VAL A 75 -1.90 -7.15 4.88
N ASN A 76 -1.31 -8.31 5.16
CA ASN A 76 -1.99 -9.58 5.00
C ASN A 76 -2.94 -9.85 6.18
N SER A 77 -4.02 -10.57 5.93
CA SER A 77 -4.98 -11.04 6.92
C SER A 77 -4.39 -12.06 7.92
N ASP A 78 -3.19 -12.61 7.63
CA ASP A 78 -2.45 -13.48 8.56
C ASP A 78 -1.86 -12.76 9.78
N CYS A 79 -1.90 -11.42 9.82
CA CYS A 79 -1.34 -10.58 10.87
C CYS A 79 0.18 -10.74 11.09
N GLU A 80 0.90 -11.37 10.17
CA GLU A 80 2.34 -11.64 10.26
C GLU A 80 3.11 -11.08 9.07
N THR A 81 2.48 -11.03 7.90
CA THR A 81 3.09 -10.60 6.65
C THR A 81 2.41 -9.36 6.07
N TYR A 82 3.13 -8.69 5.19
CA TYR A 82 2.60 -7.62 4.35
C TYR A 82 3.36 -7.63 3.02
N MET A 83 2.78 -7.02 2.00
CA MET A 83 3.43 -6.87 0.70
C MET A 83 3.69 -5.41 0.40
N SER A 84 4.68 -5.20 -0.45
CA SER A 84 4.91 -3.92 -1.09
C SER A 84 5.21 -4.12 -2.56
N ALA A 85 4.68 -3.23 -3.39
CA ALA A 85 4.88 -3.24 -4.83
C ALA A 85 5.64 -1.99 -5.27
N ASP A 86 6.54 -2.19 -6.22
CA ASP A 86 7.08 -1.13 -7.08
C ASP A 86 6.55 -1.31 -8.51
N ASP A 87 7.10 -0.56 -9.46
CA ASP A 87 6.63 -0.55 -10.85
C ASP A 87 6.79 -1.90 -11.56
N LEU A 88 7.66 -2.81 -11.11
CA LEU A 88 7.92 -4.10 -11.78
C LEU A 88 7.89 -5.32 -10.85
N ARG A 89 7.89 -5.12 -9.53
CA ARG A 89 8.07 -6.18 -8.54
C ARG A 89 7.14 -6.03 -7.36
N ILE A 90 6.68 -7.18 -6.85
CA ILE A 90 5.97 -7.28 -5.58
C ILE A 90 6.78 -8.15 -4.64
N ASN A 91 7.06 -7.62 -3.44
CA ASN A 91 7.80 -8.28 -2.39
C ASN A 91 6.91 -8.56 -1.20
N LEU A 92 6.99 -9.78 -0.67
CA LEU A 92 6.41 -10.20 0.59
C LEU A 92 7.42 -10.01 1.72
N TRP A 93 6.95 -9.44 2.82
CA TRP A 93 7.73 -9.14 4.01
C TRP A 93 7.07 -9.77 5.22
N HIS A 94 7.89 -10.15 6.19
CA HIS A 94 7.41 -10.48 7.52
C HIS A 94 7.54 -9.24 8.41
N LEU A 95 6.48 -8.89 9.14
CA LEU A 95 6.46 -7.77 10.08
C LEU A 95 7.62 -7.79 11.09
N ALA A 96 8.15 -8.98 11.41
CA ALA A 96 9.22 -9.16 12.37
C ALA A 96 10.64 -9.13 11.78
N ILE A 97 10.79 -9.20 10.45
CA ILE A 97 12.07 -9.40 9.76
C ILE A 97 12.29 -8.23 8.79
N THR A 98 13.34 -7.44 8.99
CA THR A 98 13.57 -6.19 8.24
C THR A 98 14.68 -6.28 7.20
N ASP A 99 15.50 -7.33 7.26
CA ASP A 99 16.71 -7.53 6.45
C ASP A 99 16.46 -8.40 5.21
N ARG A 100 15.29 -9.03 5.12
CA ARG A 100 14.93 -9.96 4.04
C ARG A 100 13.50 -9.73 3.59
N SER A 101 13.30 -9.86 2.29
CA SER A 101 11.99 -9.94 1.64
C SER A 101 12.00 -11.07 0.62
N PHE A 102 10.83 -11.58 0.28
CA PHE A 102 10.66 -12.59 -0.74
C PHE A 102 9.93 -11.99 -1.93
N ASN A 103 10.56 -12.02 -3.11
CA ASN A 103 9.93 -11.53 -4.32
C ASN A 103 8.90 -12.55 -4.82
N ILE A 104 7.63 -12.15 -4.88
CA ILE A 104 6.51 -13.02 -5.29
C ILE A 104 6.06 -12.76 -6.73
N VAL A 105 6.30 -11.55 -7.25
CA VAL A 105 6.03 -11.16 -8.63
C VAL A 105 7.22 -10.37 -9.17
N ASP A 106 7.70 -10.73 -10.35
CA ASP A 106 8.70 -9.98 -11.14
C ASP A 106 8.25 -9.94 -12.59
N ILE A 107 7.74 -8.80 -13.05
CA ILE A 107 7.38 -8.58 -14.45
C ILE A 107 8.49 -7.90 -15.25
N LYS A 108 9.68 -7.75 -14.66
CA LYS A 108 10.80 -7.09 -15.32
C LYS A 108 11.21 -7.86 -16.59
N PRO A 109 11.20 -7.23 -17.78
CA PRO A 109 11.66 -7.86 -19.00
C PRO A 109 13.19 -8.07 -18.96
N ALA A 110 13.68 -9.01 -19.78
CA ALA A 110 15.12 -9.25 -19.91
C ALA A 110 15.85 -8.01 -20.45
N ASN A 111 15.24 -7.31 -21.42
CA ASN A 111 15.69 -6.01 -21.91
C ASN A 111 14.69 -4.93 -21.46
N MET A 112 15.18 -3.85 -20.85
CA MET A 112 14.34 -2.73 -20.39
C MET A 112 13.67 -1.98 -21.55
N GLU A 113 14.20 -2.10 -22.78
CA GLU A 113 13.57 -1.53 -23.98
C GLU A 113 12.26 -2.23 -24.34
N ASP A 114 12.08 -3.49 -23.93
CA ASP A 114 10.87 -4.28 -24.16
C ASP A 114 9.81 -4.03 -23.07
N LEU A 115 9.99 -3.02 -22.22
CA LEU A 115 9.06 -2.70 -21.16
C LEU A 115 7.76 -2.16 -21.76
N THR A 116 6.69 -2.94 -21.65
CA THR A 116 5.37 -2.54 -22.15
C THR A 116 4.32 -2.34 -21.08
N GLU A 117 4.62 -2.69 -19.82
CA GLU A 117 3.63 -2.71 -18.75
C GLU A 117 4.31 -2.51 -17.40
N VAL A 118 3.70 -1.73 -16.52
CA VAL A 118 4.15 -1.54 -15.13
C VAL A 118 3.01 -1.83 -14.16
N ILE A 119 3.36 -2.27 -12.95
CA ILE A 119 2.46 -2.44 -11.82
C ILE A 119 2.11 -1.05 -11.29
N THR A 120 0.83 -0.78 -11.10
CA THR A 120 0.36 0.55 -10.67
C THR A 120 -0.17 0.55 -9.25
N ALA A 121 -0.86 -0.52 -8.85
CA ALA A 121 -1.34 -0.71 -7.50
C ALA A 121 -1.40 -2.21 -7.14
N SER A 122 -1.37 -2.52 -5.84
CA SER A 122 -1.56 -3.89 -5.35
C SER A 122 -2.23 -3.93 -3.98
N GLU A 123 -3.06 -4.94 -3.75
CA GLU A 123 -3.74 -5.13 -2.46
C GLU A 123 -3.97 -6.61 -2.12
N PHE A 124 -3.86 -6.95 -0.83
CA PHE A 124 -4.22 -8.26 -0.30
C PHE A 124 -5.73 -8.38 -0.13
N HIS A 125 -6.23 -9.60 -0.31
CA HIS A 125 -7.63 -9.88 0.00
C HIS A 125 -7.89 -9.75 1.52
N PRO A 126 -8.97 -9.09 1.95
CA PRO A 126 -9.21 -8.77 3.36
C PRO A 126 -9.37 -10.02 4.26
N HIS A 127 -9.84 -11.13 3.70
CA HIS A 127 -10.11 -12.38 4.45
C HIS A 127 -9.29 -13.59 4.02
N HIS A 128 -8.59 -13.53 2.88
CA HIS A 128 -7.94 -14.70 2.29
C HIS A 128 -6.44 -14.43 2.17
N CYS A 129 -5.67 -14.99 3.10
CA CYS A 129 -4.26 -14.67 3.24
C CYS A 129 -3.37 -15.07 2.06
N ASN A 130 -3.89 -15.92 1.18
CA ASN A 130 -3.21 -16.39 -0.02
C ASN A 130 -3.56 -15.60 -1.28
N LEU A 131 -4.58 -14.73 -1.24
CA LEU A 131 -5.04 -14.01 -2.42
C LEU A 131 -4.61 -12.54 -2.37
N PHE A 132 -4.09 -12.06 -3.48
CA PHE A 132 -3.83 -10.63 -3.68
C PHE A 132 -4.08 -10.27 -5.14
N VAL A 133 -4.34 -9.00 -5.38
CA VAL A 133 -4.49 -8.44 -6.73
C VAL A 133 -3.39 -7.42 -6.98
N TYR A 134 -2.97 -7.32 -8.23
CA TYR A 134 -2.24 -6.15 -8.70
C TYR A 134 -2.81 -5.67 -10.03
N SER A 135 -2.78 -4.36 -10.22
CA SER A 135 -3.22 -3.68 -11.42
C SER A 135 -2.04 -3.21 -12.26
N SER A 136 -2.30 -2.94 -13.53
CA SER A 136 -1.27 -2.46 -14.46
C SER A 136 -1.60 -1.13 -15.12
N SER A 137 -0.56 -0.56 -15.74
CA SER A 137 -0.68 0.61 -16.63
C SER A 137 -1.45 0.34 -17.91
N LYS A 138 -1.83 -0.92 -18.20
CA LYS A 138 -2.58 -1.32 -19.39
C LYS A 138 -4.07 -1.55 -19.12
N GLY A 139 -4.55 -1.28 -17.91
CA GLY A 139 -5.95 -1.52 -17.57
C GLY A 139 -6.27 -2.95 -17.14
N SER A 140 -5.26 -3.81 -16.95
CA SER A 140 -5.46 -5.20 -16.56
C SER A 140 -5.35 -5.38 -15.05
N LEU A 141 -6.13 -6.32 -14.52
CA LEU A 141 -6.08 -6.71 -13.11
C LEU A 141 -5.76 -8.20 -13.01
N ARG A 142 -4.77 -8.54 -12.20
CA ARG A 142 -4.31 -9.90 -12.03
C ARG A 142 -4.49 -10.33 -10.59
N LEU A 143 -5.37 -11.31 -10.38
CA LEU A 143 -5.54 -11.96 -9.08
C LEU A 143 -4.59 -13.15 -9.02
N CYS A 144 -3.78 -13.19 -7.98
CA CYS A 144 -2.78 -14.22 -7.73
C CYS A 144 -3.17 -15.07 -6.52
N ASP A 145 -2.85 -16.36 -6.58
CA ASP A 145 -3.01 -17.30 -5.47
C ASP A 145 -1.65 -17.87 -5.05
N MET A 146 -1.18 -17.46 -3.87
CA MET A 146 0.10 -17.88 -3.29
C MET A 146 0.15 -19.37 -2.92
N ARG A 147 -0.99 -20.07 -2.90
CA ARG A 147 -1.03 -21.54 -2.69
C ARG A 147 -0.77 -22.31 -3.97
N ALA A 148 -1.10 -21.73 -5.13
CA ALA A 148 -0.94 -22.39 -6.41
C ALA A 148 0.54 -22.50 -6.81
N SER A 149 1.34 -21.48 -6.48
CA SER A 149 2.78 -21.45 -6.74
C SER A 149 3.48 -20.52 -5.75
N ALA A 150 4.72 -20.87 -5.39
CA ALA A 150 5.57 -20.01 -4.57
C ALA A 150 5.93 -18.71 -5.30
N LEU A 151 6.07 -18.77 -6.62
CA LEU A 151 6.22 -17.61 -7.50
C LEU A 151 4.87 -17.36 -8.16
N CYS A 152 4.31 -16.16 -7.98
CA CYS A 152 3.04 -15.75 -8.59
C CYS A 152 3.27 -15.18 -10.00
N ASP A 153 4.18 -15.80 -10.76
CA ASP A 153 4.54 -15.44 -12.14
C ASP A 153 3.38 -15.69 -13.12
N LYS A 154 2.52 -16.66 -12.78
CA LYS A 154 1.20 -16.85 -13.42
C LYS A 154 0.10 -16.27 -12.54
N HIS A 155 -0.75 -15.45 -13.14
CA HIS A 155 -1.98 -15.02 -12.50
C HIS A 155 -2.98 -16.19 -12.44
N SER A 156 -3.77 -16.25 -11.36
CA SER A 156 -4.87 -17.21 -11.25
C SER A 156 -6.05 -16.76 -12.10
N LYS A 157 -6.36 -15.46 -12.08
CA LYS A 157 -7.42 -14.84 -12.88
C LYS A 157 -6.93 -13.51 -13.45
N LEU A 158 -7.36 -13.21 -14.67
CA LEU A 158 -7.08 -11.97 -15.38
C LEU A 158 -8.40 -11.29 -15.68
N TYR A 159 -8.58 -10.08 -15.16
CA TYR A 159 -9.76 -9.27 -15.40
C TYR A 159 -9.39 -8.17 -16.39
N GLU A 160 -9.99 -8.26 -17.57
CA GLU A 160 -9.77 -7.37 -18.69
C GLU A 160 -11.10 -7.17 -19.40
N GLU A 161 -11.37 -5.93 -19.79
CA GLU A 161 -12.53 -5.62 -20.63
C GLU A 161 -12.09 -5.69 -22.10
N PRO A 162 -12.82 -6.39 -22.98
CA PRO A 162 -12.51 -6.40 -24.40
C PRO A 162 -12.59 -4.98 -24.97
N GLU A 163 -11.46 -4.42 -25.41
CA GLU A 163 -11.46 -3.15 -26.13
C GLU A 163 -11.99 -3.35 -27.55
N ASP A 164 -13.00 -2.58 -27.93
CA ASP A 164 -13.41 -2.47 -29.33
C ASP A 164 -12.29 -1.78 -30.13
N PRO A 165 -11.72 -2.42 -31.18
CA PRO A 165 -10.69 -1.82 -32.01
C PRO A 165 -11.08 -0.44 -32.58
N SER A 166 -12.38 -0.16 -32.75
CA SER A 166 -12.83 1.15 -33.24
C SER A 166 -12.68 2.28 -32.22
N ASN A 167 -12.61 1.96 -30.93
CA ASN A 167 -12.44 2.92 -29.83
C ASN A 167 -10.98 3.07 -29.40
N ARG A 168 -10.06 2.38 -30.07
CA ARG A 168 -8.64 2.41 -29.74
C ARG A 168 -8.01 3.68 -30.31
N SER A 169 -7.67 4.59 -29.41
CA SER A 169 -6.94 5.82 -29.69
C SER A 169 -5.61 5.81 -28.93
N PHE A 170 -4.69 6.71 -29.29
CA PHE A 170 -3.47 6.92 -28.50
C PHE A 170 -3.76 7.18 -27.02
N PHE A 171 -4.80 7.98 -26.74
CA PHE A 171 -5.19 8.28 -25.36
C PHE A 171 -5.84 7.11 -24.63
N SER A 172 -6.34 6.08 -25.34
CA SER A 172 -7.02 4.94 -24.73
C SER A 172 -6.09 4.18 -23.80
N GLU A 173 -4.83 3.98 -24.19
CA GLU A 173 -3.82 3.31 -23.37
C GLU A 173 -3.37 4.16 -22.18
N ILE A 174 -3.38 5.49 -22.31
CA ILE A 174 -3.00 6.39 -21.22
C ILE A 174 -4.10 6.40 -20.15
N ILE A 175 -5.36 6.55 -20.56
CA ILE A 175 -6.49 6.67 -19.63
C ILE A 175 -6.97 5.31 -19.10
N SER A 176 -6.60 4.19 -19.73
CA SER A 176 -6.91 2.84 -19.24
C SER A 176 -6.00 2.40 -18.09
N SER A 177 -4.88 3.09 -17.89
CA SER A 177 -3.99 2.87 -16.74
C SER A 177 -4.78 2.93 -15.43
N VAL A 178 -4.74 1.83 -14.67
CA VAL A 178 -5.42 1.75 -13.37
C VAL A 178 -4.58 2.51 -12.36
N SER A 179 -5.14 3.50 -11.70
CA SER A 179 -4.44 4.27 -10.67
C SER A 179 -4.56 3.66 -9.27
N ASP A 180 -5.64 2.96 -8.99
CA ASP A 180 -5.89 2.33 -7.68
C ASP A 180 -6.81 1.11 -7.79
N VAL A 181 -6.65 0.17 -6.85
CA VAL A 181 -7.46 -1.04 -6.71
C VAL A 181 -7.79 -1.27 -5.24
N LYS A 182 -9.07 -1.54 -4.95
CA LYS A 182 -9.58 -1.79 -3.59
C LYS A 182 -10.54 -2.97 -3.52
N PHE A 183 -10.24 -3.99 -2.74
CA PHE A 183 -11.23 -4.99 -2.35
C PHE A 183 -12.35 -4.35 -1.52
N SER A 184 -13.59 -4.77 -1.79
CA SER A 184 -14.73 -4.52 -0.90
C SER A 184 -14.49 -5.17 0.47
N HIS A 185 -15.12 -4.65 1.54
CA HIS A 185 -14.96 -5.22 2.87
C HIS A 185 -15.52 -6.65 2.95
N SER A 186 -16.51 -6.98 2.10
CA SER A 186 -17.01 -8.36 1.94
C SER A 186 -15.98 -9.31 1.31
N GLY A 187 -14.98 -8.78 0.59
CA GLY A 187 -14.02 -9.54 -0.21
C GLY A 187 -14.59 -10.07 -1.54
N ARG A 188 -15.89 -9.90 -1.82
CA ARG A 188 -16.49 -10.45 -3.05
C ARG A 188 -16.18 -9.62 -4.30
N TYR A 189 -16.08 -8.31 -4.12
CA TYR A 189 -15.88 -7.36 -5.22
C TYR A 189 -14.54 -6.65 -5.09
N MET A 190 -14.07 -6.12 -6.21
CA MET A 190 -12.95 -5.20 -6.29
C MET A 190 -13.36 -3.93 -7.04
N LEU A 191 -12.96 -2.78 -6.51
CA LEU A 191 -13.11 -1.46 -7.10
C LEU A 191 -11.81 -1.10 -7.81
N THR A 192 -11.92 -0.52 -8.99
CA THR A 192 -10.76 -0.01 -9.72
C THR A 192 -11.02 1.39 -10.20
N ARG A 193 -9.98 2.22 -10.16
CA ARG A 193 -10.00 3.57 -10.69
C ARG A 193 -9.09 3.66 -11.91
N ASP A 194 -9.65 4.13 -13.02
CA ASP A 194 -8.88 4.65 -14.15
C ASP A 194 -9.06 6.17 -14.24
N TYR A 195 -8.52 6.85 -15.26
CA TYR A 195 -8.58 8.31 -15.29
C TYR A 195 -10.03 8.86 -15.33
N LEU A 196 -10.89 8.22 -16.11
CA LEU A 196 -12.25 8.69 -16.39
C LEU A 196 -13.33 7.99 -15.57
N THR A 197 -13.07 6.75 -15.14
CA THR A 197 -14.09 5.84 -14.62
C THR A 197 -13.66 5.16 -13.32
N VAL A 198 -14.68 4.76 -12.56
CA VAL A 198 -14.57 3.83 -11.45
C VAL A 198 -15.37 2.58 -11.82
N LYS A 199 -14.76 1.40 -11.71
CA LYS A 199 -15.37 0.13 -12.10
C LYS A 199 -15.44 -0.82 -10.90
N VAL A 200 -16.56 -1.52 -10.75
CA VAL A 200 -16.75 -2.58 -9.76
C VAL A 200 -16.72 -3.92 -10.48
N TRP A 201 -15.88 -4.84 -10.02
CA TRP A 201 -15.75 -6.18 -10.56
C TRP A 201 -16.13 -7.22 -9.52
N ASP A 202 -16.83 -8.28 -9.93
CA ASP A 202 -17.06 -9.48 -9.12
C ASP A 202 -15.91 -10.45 -9.35
N LEU A 203 -15.31 -10.99 -8.29
CA LEU A 203 -14.20 -11.95 -8.41
C LEU A 203 -14.57 -13.26 -9.13
N ASN A 204 -15.86 -13.51 -9.38
CA ASN A 204 -16.35 -14.64 -10.15
C ASN A 204 -16.65 -14.29 -11.62
N MET A 205 -16.47 -13.04 -12.04
CA MET A 205 -16.74 -12.58 -13.39
C MET A 205 -15.53 -11.83 -13.97
N GLU A 206 -14.64 -12.54 -14.67
CA GLU A 206 -13.39 -11.95 -15.16
C GLU A 206 -13.55 -11.05 -16.41
N THR A 207 -14.61 -11.26 -17.19
CA THR A 207 -14.70 -10.73 -18.57
C THR A 207 -15.20 -9.29 -18.67
N LYS A 208 -15.79 -8.74 -17.61
CA LYS A 208 -16.29 -7.36 -17.56
C LYS A 208 -16.59 -6.92 -16.12
N PRO A 209 -16.57 -5.61 -15.85
CA PRO A 209 -17.09 -5.08 -14.59
C PRO A 209 -18.61 -5.30 -14.48
N VAL A 210 -19.09 -5.42 -13.25
CA VAL A 210 -20.51 -5.46 -12.91
C VAL A 210 -21.12 -4.06 -12.97
N GLU A 211 -20.35 -3.04 -12.56
CA GLU A 211 -20.79 -1.64 -12.57
C GLU A 211 -19.65 -0.74 -13.07
N THR A 212 -20.01 0.30 -13.82
CA THR A 212 -19.06 1.30 -14.32
C THR A 212 -19.64 2.70 -14.09
N TYR A 213 -18.90 3.52 -13.36
CA TYR A 213 -19.26 4.88 -12.99
C TYR A 213 -18.37 5.88 -13.72
N GLN A 214 -18.99 6.78 -14.47
CA GLN A 214 -18.28 7.85 -15.16
C GLN A 214 -18.00 9.00 -14.18
N VAL A 215 -16.73 9.28 -13.92
CA VAL A 215 -16.34 10.32 -12.95
C VAL A 215 -15.95 11.62 -13.65
N HIS A 216 -15.17 11.53 -14.72
CA HIS A 216 -14.65 12.70 -15.43
C HIS A 216 -15.02 12.73 -16.91
N ASP A 217 -16.20 12.24 -17.31
CA ASP A 217 -16.55 12.16 -18.73
C ASP A 217 -16.56 13.53 -19.44
N TYR A 218 -16.84 14.62 -18.71
CA TYR A 218 -16.74 15.99 -19.20
C TYR A 218 -15.30 16.42 -19.59
N LEU A 219 -14.27 15.67 -19.20
CA LEU A 219 -12.87 15.88 -19.58
C LEU A 219 -12.47 15.13 -20.86
N ARG A 220 -13.32 14.25 -21.39
CA ARG A 220 -13.00 13.42 -22.57
C ARG A 220 -12.65 14.26 -23.81
N SER A 221 -13.29 15.42 -24.00
CA SER A 221 -12.96 16.35 -25.09
C SER A 221 -11.68 17.16 -24.86
N LYS A 222 -11.11 17.10 -23.65
CA LYS A 222 -9.94 17.90 -23.22
C LYS A 222 -8.68 17.05 -23.03
N LEU A 223 -8.69 15.77 -23.41
CA LEU A 223 -7.56 14.84 -23.21
C LEU A 223 -6.23 15.35 -23.79
N CYS A 224 -6.27 16.03 -24.95
CA CYS A 224 -5.06 16.64 -25.52
C CYS A 224 -4.47 17.73 -24.63
N SER A 225 -5.31 18.62 -24.09
CA SER A 225 -4.87 19.70 -23.19
C SER A 225 -4.41 19.16 -21.83
N LEU A 226 -5.03 18.08 -21.35
CA LEU A 226 -4.60 17.41 -20.11
C LEU A 226 -3.26 16.68 -20.29
N TYR A 227 -3.01 16.14 -21.48
CA TYR A 227 -1.73 15.54 -21.84
C TYR A 227 -0.62 16.60 -21.96
N GLU A 228 -0.89 17.75 -22.58
CA GLU A 228 0.09 18.84 -22.70
C GLU A 228 0.52 19.45 -21.36
N ASN A 229 -0.31 19.32 -20.32
CA ASN A 229 -0.02 19.82 -18.97
C ASN A 229 0.27 18.71 -17.96
N ASP A 230 0.52 17.48 -18.42
CA ASP A 230 0.78 16.28 -17.61
C ASP A 230 -0.35 15.84 -16.64
N CYS A 231 -1.45 16.60 -16.51
CA CYS A 231 -2.60 16.27 -15.66
C CYS A 231 -3.31 14.95 -16.03
N ILE A 232 -3.08 14.42 -17.25
CA ILE A 232 -3.62 13.12 -17.65
C ILE A 232 -2.95 11.95 -16.89
N PHE A 233 -1.78 12.19 -16.29
CA PHE A 233 -1.04 11.19 -15.51
C PHE A 233 -1.34 11.26 -14.00
N ASP A 234 -2.27 12.12 -13.59
CA ASP A 234 -2.72 12.21 -12.21
C ASP A 234 -3.31 10.86 -11.76
N LYS A 235 -2.82 10.35 -10.63
CA LYS A 235 -3.27 9.09 -10.03
C LYS A 235 -4.32 9.38 -8.98
N PHE A 236 -5.56 9.00 -9.26
CA PHE A 236 -6.67 9.14 -8.34
C PHE A 236 -6.87 7.86 -7.54
N GLU A 237 -7.09 8.00 -6.23
CA GLU A 237 -7.45 6.88 -5.35
C GLU A 237 -8.96 6.67 -5.30
N CYS A 238 -9.38 5.48 -4.88
CA CYS A 238 -10.78 5.14 -4.63
C CYS A 238 -10.93 4.38 -3.31
N ALA A 239 -12.14 4.35 -2.76
CA ALA A 239 -12.42 3.64 -1.51
C ALA A 239 -13.89 3.22 -1.42
N TRP A 240 -14.12 2.15 -0.67
CA TRP A 240 -15.45 1.72 -0.25
C TRP A 240 -15.89 2.47 1.01
N ASN A 241 -17.20 2.64 1.19
CA ASN A 241 -17.72 3.05 2.48
C ASN A 241 -17.61 1.87 3.47
N GLY A 242 -17.81 2.10 4.77
CA GLY A 242 -17.64 1.04 5.79
C GLY A 242 -18.78 0.02 5.87
N SER A 243 -19.78 0.08 4.98
CA SER A 243 -20.98 -0.77 5.02
C SER A 243 -21.39 -1.26 3.63
N ASP A 244 -20.43 -1.37 2.73
CA ASP A 244 -20.57 -1.85 1.36
C ASP A 244 -21.09 -3.30 1.28
#